data_AF-A0A5P1FMP7-F1
#
_entry.id   AF-A0A5P1FMP7-F1
#
_cell.length_a   1.000
_cell.length_b   1.000
_cell.length_c   1.000
_cell.angle_alpha   90.00
_cell.angle_beta   90.00
_cell.angle_gamma   90.00
#
_symmetry.space_group_name_H-M   'P 1'
#
loop_
_entity.id
_entity.type
_entity.pdbx_description
1 polymer ?
#
loop_
_entity_poly.entity_id
_entity_poly.type
_entity_poly.pdbx_seq_one_letter_code
_entity_poly.pdbx_strand_id
1 'polypeptide(L)'
;MNTEENVGGSTTDAMEVDGGPASDEVDISTERVQEFETMLGQHVVANHLDQISITEIEQLVNRESAVPYTRNQITAILERMQDSNRIMISDGIVRII
;
A
#
# COMPACT_ATOMS: atom_id res chain seq x y z
N MET A 1 57.11 7.42 -20.40
CA MET A 1 56.90 8.23 -19.19
C MET A 1 55.37 8.36 -19.00
N ASN A 2 54.82 7.62 -18.01
CA ASN A 2 53.68 7.93 -17.10
C ASN A 2 52.32 8.34 -17.74
N THR A 3 51.25 7.51 -17.77
CA THR A 3 50.14 7.31 -16.77
C THR A 3 49.52 8.65 -16.30
N GLU A 4 48.23 8.96 -16.46
CA GLU A 4 47.08 8.59 -15.59
C GLU A 4 45.79 9.18 -16.22
N GLU A 5 44.76 8.39 -16.51
CA GLU A 5 43.52 8.15 -15.70
C GLU A 5 42.36 9.07 -16.11
N ASN A 6 41.24 8.50 -16.59
CA ASN A 6 40.04 8.13 -15.79
C ASN A 6 39.31 9.41 -15.31
N VAL A 7 38.07 9.69 -15.71
CA VAL A 7 36.81 9.17 -15.14
C VAL A 7 35.71 9.53 -16.16
N GLY A 8 34.92 8.59 -16.68
CA GLY A 8 33.64 8.15 -16.06
C GLY A 8 32.56 9.24 -16.26
N GLY A 9 31.55 9.09 -17.11
CA GLY A 9 30.65 7.95 -17.17
C GLY A 9 29.84 7.86 -15.88
N SER A 10 28.90 8.77 -15.64
CA SER A 10 27.69 8.60 -14.79
C SER A 10 27.05 9.95 -14.46
N THR A 11 25.91 10.25 -15.07
CA THR A 11 24.81 10.90 -14.35
C THR A 11 23.60 10.00 -14.51
N THR A 12 23.73 8.80 -13.96
CA THR A 12 22.59 8.04 -13.48
C THR A 12 22.17 8.74 -12.22
N ASP A 13 21.05 9.44 -12.24
CA ASP A 13 20.20 9.52 -11.05
C ASP A 13 18.79 9.29 -11.54
N ALA A 14 18.45 8.00 -11.49
CA ALA A 14 17.10 7.50 -11.63
C ALA A 14 16.23 8.29 -10.66
N MET A 15 15.12 8.83 -11.19
CA MET A 15 14.10 9.54 -10.43
C MET A 15 13.89 8.85 -9.08
N GLU A 16 14.07 9.62 -8.01
CA GLU A 16 13.81 9.22 -6.64
C GLU A 16 12.47 8.50 -6.58
N VAL A 17 12.55 7.20 -6.34
CA VAL A 17 11.41 6.42 -5.89
C VAL A 17 11.04 7.01 -4.54
N ASP A 18 9.98 7.81 -4.53
CA ASP A 18 9.31 8.26 -3.32
C ASP A 18 8.70 7.01 -2.65
N GLY A 19 9.59 6.23 -2.04
CA GLY A 19 9.26 5.15 -1.13
C GLY A 19 8.79 5.81 0.14
N GLY A 20 7.50 6.15 0.17
CA GLY A 20 6.77 6.55 1.38
C GLY A 20 7.03 5.57 2.52
N PRO A 21 6.81 6.02 3.77
CA PRO A 21 7.48 5.52 4.96
C PRO A 21 7.34 4.00 5.06
N ALA A 22 8.47 3.37 5.35
CA ALA A 22 8.56 1.98 5.76
C ALA A 22 7.80 1.80 7.10
N SER A 23 6.48 1.73 7.03
CA SER A 23 5.62 1.30 8.13
C SER A 23 5.52 -0.22 8.04
N ASP A 24 6.20 -0.86 8.98
CA ASP A 24 6.12 -2.23 9.45
C ASP A 24 5.95 -3.32 8.37
N GLU A 25 7.08 -3.98 8.16
CA GLU A 25 7.37 -5.11 7.27
C GLU A 25 6.48 -6.33 7.58
N VAL A 26 5.19 -6.22 7.29
CA VAL A 26 4.43 -7.40 6.93
C VAL A 26 4.91 -7.77 5.54
N ASP A 27 5.50 -8.97 5.41
CA ASP A 27 5.98 -9.56 4.14
C ASP A 27 4.82 -9.67 3.15
N ILE A 28 4.52 -8.55 2.52
CA ILE A 28 3.46 -8.37 1.54
C ILE A 28 4.07 -7.59 0.41
N SER A 29 4.00 -8.16 -0.78
CA SER A 29 4.51 -7.52 -1.99
C SER A 29 3.80 -6.18 -2.20
N THR A 30 4.53 -5.18 -2.66
CA THR A 30 3.97 -3.86 -2.99
C THR A 30 2.84 -3.95 -4.03
N GLU A 31 2.88 -4.95 -4.92
CA GLU A 31 1.76 -5.28 -5.81
C GLU A 31 0.47 -5.60 -5.03
N ARG A 32 0.56 -6.44 -4.00
CA ARG A 32 -0.60 -6.83 -3.17
C ARG A 32 -1.17 -5.66 -2.38
N VAL A 33 -0.31 -4.76 -1.89
CA VAL A 33 -0.76 -3.51 -1.23
C VAL A 33 -1.55 -2.65 -2.22
N GLN A 34 -0.99 -2.39 -3.41
CA GLN A 34 -1.63 -1.55 -4.42
C GLN A 34 -2.93 -2.16 -4.94
N GLU A 35 -2.95 -3.48 -5.16
CA GLU A 35 -4.17 -4.21 -5.52
C GLU A 35 -5.24 -4.05 -4.43
N PHE A 36 -4.87 -4.21 -3.15
CA PHE A 36 -5.77 -4.02 -2.02
C PHE A 36 -6.32 -2.60 -1.98
N GLU A 37 -5.47 -1.58 -2.09
CA GLU A 37 -5.89 -0.17 -2.07
C GLU A 37 -6.85 0.14 -3.23
N THR A 38 -6.57 -0.43 -4.40
CA THR A 38 -7.40 -0.27 -5.60
C THR A 38 -8.75 -0.96 -5.41
N MET A 39 -8.77 -2.21 -4.96
CA MET A 39 -9.99 -2.96 -4.68
C MET A 39 -10.86 -2.25 -3.65
N LEU A 40 -10.27 -1.85 -2.52
CA LEU A 40 -10.99 -1.15 -1.45
C LEU A 40 -11.53 0.20 -1.94
N GLY A 41 -10.70 0.99 -2.63
CA GLY A 41 -11.10 2.28 -3.19
C GLY A 41 -12.22 2.14 -4.23
N GLN A 42 -12.11 1.19 -5.16
CA GLN A 42 -13.15 0.91 -6.15
C GLN A 42 -14.43 0.43 -5.49
N HIS A 43 -14.35 -0.46 -4.50
CA HIS A 43 -15.52 -0.98 -3.81
C HIS A 43 -16.29 0.13 -3.08
N VAL A 44 -15.56 1.05 -2.45
CA VAL A 44 -16.15 2.19 -1.75
C VAL A 44 -16.76 3.18 -2.72
N VAL A 45 -16.08 3.52 -3.81
CA VAL A 45 -16.63 4.44 -4.81
C VAL A 45 -17.85 3.81 -5.51
N ALA A 46 -17.79 2.52 -5.84
CA ALA A 46 -18.88 1.82 -6.53
C ALA A 46 -20.14 1.65 -5.67
N ASN A 47 -19.98 1.42 -4.37
CA ASN A 47 -21.09 1.23 -3.43
C ASN A 47 -21.41 2.50 -2.62
N HIS A 48 -20.73 3.62 -2.90
CA HIS A 48 -20.82 4.87 -2.12
C HIS A 48 -20.68 4.63 -0.60
N LEU A 49 -19.70 3.81 -0.22
CA LEU A 49 -19.49 3.44 1.19
C LEU A 49 -18.60 4.46 1.88
N ASP A 50 -19.19 5.36 2.66
CA ASP A 50 -18.39 6.22 3.55
C ASP A 50 -17.69 5.43 4.67
N GLN A 51 -18.18 4.22 4.97
CA GLN A 51 -17.69 3.35 6.03
C GLN A 51 -17.75 1.88 5.63
N ILE A 52 -16.73 1.11 6.03
CA ILE A 52 -16.62 -0.31 5.77
C ILE A 52 -15.92 -1.00 6.95
N SER A 53 -16.47 -2.10 7.44
CA SER A 53 -15.91 -2.85 8.56
C SER A 53 -14.69 -3.65 8.12
N ILE A 54 -13.69 -3.84 8.99
CA ILE A 54 -12.51 -4.67 8.68
C ILE A 54 -12.93 -6.07 8.21
N THR A 55 -13.99 -6.65 8.77
CA THR A 55 -14.53 -7.96 8.34
C THR A 55 -15.04 -7.96 6.90
N GLU A 56 -15.66 -6.87 6.45
CA GLU A 56 -16.14 -6.74 5.05
C GLU A 56 -14.94 -6.58 4.11
N ILE A 57 -13.94 -5.81 4.52
CA ILE A 57 -12.68 -5.68 3.78
C ILE A 57 -12.00 -7.03 3.67
N GLU A 58 -11.89 -7.78 4.77
CA GLU A 58 -11.40 -9.16 4.82
C GLU A 58 -12.14 -10.02 3.79
N GLN A 59 -13.47 -10.00 3.75
CA GLN A 59 -14.23 -10.79 2.78
C GLN A 59 -14.02 -10.33 1.33
N LEU A 60 -13.99 -9.02 1.08
CA LEU A 60 -13.76 -8.45 -0.24
C LEU A 60 -12.40 -8.90 -0.79
N VAL A 61 -11.34 -8.69 -0.01
CA VAL A 61 -9.98 -8.96 -0.47
C VAL A 61 -9.70 -10.45 -0.58
N ASN A 62 -10.27 -11.26 0.32
CA ASN A 62 -10.18 -12.72 0.24
C ASN A 62 -10.99 -13.30 -0.93
N ARG A 63 -12.04 -12.61 -1.38
CA ARG A 63 -12.84 -13.01 -2.55
C ARG A 63 -12.13 -12.67 -3.86
N GLU A 64 -11.50 -11.51 -3.92
CA GLU A 64 -10.88 -10.99 -5.14
C GLU A 64 -9.43 -11.46 -5.30
N SER A 65 -8.73 -11.81 -4.21
CA SER A 65 -7.37 -12.34 -4.27
C SER A 65 -7.29 -13.87 -4.24
N ALA A 66 -6.38 -14.40 -5.05
CA ALA A 66 -6.08 -15.83 -5.09
C ALA A 66 -5.43 -16.37 -3.81
N VAL A 67 -4.77 -15.50 -3.04
CA VAL A 67 -4.18 -15.83 -1.73
C VAL A 67 -4.87 -14.98 -0.68
N PRO A 68 -5.41 -15.59 0.38
CA PRO A 68 -6.11 -14.86 1.41
C PRO A 68 -5.17 -13.94 2.18
N TYR A 69 -5.64 -12.73 2.46
CA TYR A 69 -4.93 -11.79 3.32
C TYR A 69 -5.17 -12.14 4.78
N THR A 70 -4.09 -12.10 5.57
CA THR A 70 -4.19 -12.25 7.01
C THR A 70 -4.64 -10.95 7.66
N ARG A 71 -5.21 -11.02 8.86
CA ARG A 71 -5.65 -9.82 9.59
C ARG A 71 -4.52 -8.82 9.81
N ASN A 72 -3.31 -9.28 10.13
CA ASN A 72 -2.14 -8.42 10.28
C ASN A 72 -1.78 -7.68 9.00
N GLN A 73 -1.83 -8.37 7.85
CA GLN A 73 -1.61 -7.77 6.53
C GLN A 73 -2.63 -6.67 6.24
N ILE A 74 -3.91 -6.94 6.51
CA ILE A 74 -4.99 -6.00 6.28
C ILE A 74 -4.83 -4.79 7.18
N THR A 75 -4.56 -4.99 8.48
CA THR A 75 -4.33 -3.90 9.41
C THR A 75 -3.14 -3.04 8.99
N ALA A 76 -2.01 -3.64 8.59
CA ALA A 76 -0.85 -2.87 8.13
C ALA A 76 -1.13 -2.03 6.88
N ILE A 77 -1.90 -2.55 5.92
CA ILE A 77 -2.27 -1.79 4.72
C ILE A 77 -3.23 -0.65 5.09
N LEU A 78 -4.20 -0.90 5.96
CA LEU A 78 -5.13 0.13 6.44
C LEU A 78 -4.39 1.22 7.23
N GLU A 79 -3.41 0.86 8.06
CA GLU A 79 -2.56 1.83 8.77
C GLU A 79 -1.82 2.74 7.79
N ARG A 80 -1.26 2.21 6.70
CA ARG A 80 -0.64 3.03 5.64
C ARG A 80 -1.61 3.98 4.94
N MET A 81 -2.85 3.55 4.70
CA MET A 81 -3.89 4.40 4.14
C MET A 81 -4.33 5.49 5.13
N GLN A 82 -4.32 5.19 6.44
CA GLN A 82 -4.57 6.14 7.50
C GLN A 82 -3.44 7.17 7.61
N ASP A 83 -2.17 6.74 7.55
CA ASP A 83 -0.99 7.62 7.48
C ASP A 83 -1.06 8.56 6.27
N SER A 84 -1.57 8.07 5.15
CA SER A 84 -1.81 8.89 3.95
C SER A 84 -2.99 9.86 4.10
N ASN A 85 -3.65 9.89 5.26
CA ASN A 85 -4.83 10.69 5.54
C ASN A 85 -5.95 10.49 4.49
N ARG A 86 -6.11 9.25 4.01
CA ARG A 86 -7.15 8.84 3.05
C ARG A 86 -8.31 8.12 3.74
N ILE A 87 -8.05 7.52 4.90
CA ILE A 87 -9.03 6.83 5.71
C ILE A 87 -8.84 7.14 7.20
N MET A 88 -9.87 6.90 7.98
CA MET A 88 -9.88 6.97 9.42
C MET A 88 -10.39 5.64 9.97
N ILE A 89 -9.60 4.95 10.79
CA ILE A 89 -10.02 3.71 11.43
C ILE A 89 -10.57 4.06 12.82
N SER A 90 -11.78 3.60 13.15
CA SER A 90 -12.41 3.83 14.45
C SER A 90 -13.27 2.64 14.83
N ASP A 91 -13.02 2.06 16.01
CA ASP A 91 -13.75 0.89 16.54
C ASP A 91 -13.79 -0.32 15.59
N GLY A 92 -12.75 -0.51 14.78
CA GLY A 92 -12.71 -1.58 13.77
C GLY A 92 -13.53 -1.31 12.50
N ILE A 93 -14.01 -0.07 12.34
CA ILE A 93 -14.66 0.43 11.13
C ILE A 93 -13.69 1.37 10.43
N VAL A 94 -13.49 1.15 9.13
CA VAL A 94 -12.70 2.01 8.26
C VAL A 94 -13.64 3.02 7.62
N ARG A 95 -13.40 4.30 7.88
CA ARG A 95 -14.14 5.42 7.29
C ARG A 95 -13.28 6.07 6.22
N ILE A 96 -13.81 6.32 5.04
CA ILE A 96 -13.07 7.00 3.96
C ILE A 96 -13.37 8.49 4.02
N ILE A 97 -12.33 9.31 3.80
CA ILE A 97 -12.37 10.78 3.94
C ILE A 97 -12.03 11.50 2.64
#